data_AF-A0A1C6CV13-F1
#
_entry.id   AF-A0A1C6CV13-F1
#
_cell.length_a   1.000
_cell.length_b   1.000
_cell.length_c   1.000
_cell.angle_alpha   90.00
_cell.angle_beta   90.00
_cell.angle_gamma   90.00
#
_symmetry.space_group_name_H-M   'P 1'
#
loop_
_entity.id
_entity.type
_entity.pdbx_description
1 polymer ?
#
loop_
_entity_poly.entity_id
_entity_poly.type
_entity_poly.pdbx_seq_one_letter_code
_entity_poly.pdbx_strand_id
1 'polypeptide(L)'
;MLKLKDQEFVLASRTLGAGSFFIIFKEVLPNIIGPIITQVMFSIPTAIFTEAFLSFVGLGIPVPQCSLGSLISELYNSFTTHPYQIIPPMVVMSLLMMSFNLVADGLREALDPKMKSM
;
A
#
# COMPACT_ATOMS: atom_id res chain seq x y z
N MET A 1 17.75 -14.35 -0.99
CA MET A 1 18.98 -14.45 -1.79
C MET A 1 19.06 -13.27 -2.78
N LEU A 2 19.14 -12.03 -2.29
CA LEU A 2 19.25 -10.81 -3.11
C LEU A 2 19.95 -9.63 -2.40
N LYS A 3 20.66 -9.88 -1.30
CA LYS A 3 21.42 -8.83 -0.59
C LYS A 3 22.76 -8.48 -1.24
N LEU A 4 23.21 -9.25 -2.24
CA LEU A 4 24.53 -9.04 -2.85
C LEU A 4 24.53 -8.00 -3.98
N LYS A 5 23.39 -7.72 -4.64
CA LYS A 5 23.38 -6.84 -5.82
C LYS A 5 23.44 -5.35 -5.45
N ASP A 6 22.83 -4.93 -4.34
CA ASP A 6 22.89 -3.54 -3.84
C ASP A 6 24.28 -3.11 -3.38
N GLN A 7 25.10 -4.06 -2.92
CA GLN A 7 26.47 -3.76 -2.51
C GLN A 7 27.36 -3.49 -3.73
N GLU A 8 27.22 -4.23 -4.83
CA GLU A 8 28.08 -4.06 -6.01
C GLU A 8 27.84 -2.72 -6.74
N PHE A 9 26.61 -2.21 -6.83
CA PHE A 9 26.34 -0.91 -7.46
C PHE A 9 26.95 0.27 -6.68
N VAL A 10 26.87 0.22 -5.35
CA VAL A 10 27.47 1.25 -4.48
C VAL A 10 28.99 1.12 -4.44
N LEU A 11 29.53 -0.10 -4.45
CA LEU A 11 30.97 -0.35 -4.49
C LEU A 11 31.59 0.09 -5.83
N ALA A 12 30.93 -0.22 -6.97
CA ALA A 12 31.38 0.16 -8.30
C ALA A 12 31.33 1.68 -8.53
N SER A 13 30.31 2.37 -8.01
CA SER A 13 30.25 3.83 -8.10
C SER A 13 31.28 4.52 -7.19
N ARG A 14 31.65 3.90 -6.06
CA ARG A 14 32.77 4.36 -5.21
C ARG A 14 34.13 4.15 -5.87
N THR A 15 34.36 3.06 -6.60
CA THR A 15 35.63 2.82 -7.32
C THR A 15 35.82 3.78 -8.50
N LEU A 16 34.73 4.33 -9.05
CA LEU A 16 34.74 5.36 -10.10
C LEU A 16 34.94 6.81 -9.58
N GLY A 17 35.09 7.02 -8.26
CA GLY A 17 35.40 8.34 -7.69
C GLY A 17 34.22 9.33 -7.63
N ALA A 18 32.98 8.87 -7.80
CA ALA A 18 31.80 9.72 -7.70
C ALA A 18 31.46 10.07 -6.24
N GLY A 19 31.13 11.34 -5.96
CA GLY A 19 30.69 11.80 -4.64
C GLY A 19 29.41 11.09 -4.18
N SER A 20 29.28 10.79 -2.88
CA SER A 20 28.17 9.99 -2.34
C SER A 20 26.77 10.53 -2.68
N PHE A 21 26.62 11.85 -2.82
CA PHE A 21 25.36 12.47 -3.26
C PHE A 21 24.98 12.14 -4.72
N PHE A 22 25.96 12.06 -5.62
CA PHE A 22 25.72 11.70 -7.03
C PHE A 22 25.31 10.24 -7.15
N ILE A 23 25.95 9.35 -6.39
CA ILE A 23 25.61 7.92 -6.36
C ILE A 23 24.18 7.72 -5.85
N ILE A 24 23.80 8.42 -4.78
CA ILE A 24 22.45 8.31 -4.22
C ILE A 24 21.39 8.75 -5.25
N PHE A 25 21.52 9.94 -5.85
CA PHE A 25 20.49 10.46 -6.75
C PHE A 25 20.48 9.81 -8.15
N LYS A 26 21.63 9.35 -8.65
CA LYS A 26 21.78 8.84 -10.03
C LYS A 26 21.58 7.33 -10.12
N GLU A 27 22.08 6.58 -9.13
CA GLU A 27 22.15 5.10 -9.19
C GLU A 27 21.15 4.47 -8.22
N VAL A 28 21.14 4.92 -6.96
CA VAL A 28 20.32 4.29 -5.91
C VAL A 28 18.87 4.70 -6.02
N LEU A 29 18.59 6.00 -6.09
CA LEU A 29 17.24 6.58 -6.06
C LEU A 29 16.33 6.02 -7.16
N PRO A 30 16.70 6.00 -8.46
CA PRO A 30 15.83 5.41 -9.49
C PRO A 30 15.62 3.90 -9.33
N ASN A 31 16.57 3.18 -8.69
CA ASN A 31 16.49 1.74 -8.50
C ASN A 31 15.62 1.35 -7.28
N ILE A 32 15.57 2.18 -6.23
CA ILE A 32 14.76 1.94 -5.03
C ILE A 32 13.35 2.54 -5.09
N ILE A 33 13.12 3.55 -5.93
CA ILE A 33 11.81 4.21 -6.07
C ILE A 33 10.71 3.21 -6.46
N GLY A 34 10.99 2.28 -7.38
CA GLY A 34 10.03 1.25 -7.79
C GLY A 34 9.53 0.39 -6.62
N PRO A 35 10.45 -0.30 -5.91
CA PRO A 35 10.11 -1.03 -4.70
C PRO A 35 9.43 -0.19 -3.61
N ILE A 36 9.84 1.07 -3.40
CA ILE A 36 9.23 1.94 -2.38
C ILE A 36 7.79 2.29 -2.74
N ILE A 37 7.53 2.72 -3.98
CA ILE A 37 6.18 3.08 -4.44
C ILE A 37 5.24 1.89 -4.29
N THR A 38 5.70 0.70 -4.68
CA THR A 38 4.90 -0.52 -4.62
C THR A 38 4.60 -0.91 -3.18
N GLN A 39 5.60 -0.86 -2.28
CA GLN A 39 5.41 -1.05 -0.84
C GLN A 39 4.36 -0.09 -0.26
N VAL A 40 4.41 1.19 -0.63
CA VAL A 40 3.43 2.19 -0.19
C VAL A 40 2.03 1.83 -0.70
N MET A 41 1.90 1.37 -1.94
CA MET A 41 0.59 0.96 -2.48
C MET A 41 -0.04 -0.21 -1.71
N PHE A 42 0.74 -1.21 -1.31
CA PHE A 42 0.23 -2.32 -0.47
C PHE A 42 -0.12 -1.88 0.96
N SER A 43 0.45 -0.78 1.44
CA SER A 43 0.13 -0.26 2.78
C SER A 43 -1.26 0.37 2.86
N ILE A 44 -1.80 0.88 1.74
CA ILE A 44 -3.10 1.57 1.70
C ILE A 44 -4.26 0.63 2.08
N PRO A 45 -4.46 -0.55 1.43
CA PRO A 45 -5.50 -1.49 1.84
C PRO A 45 -5.40 -1.91 3.31
N THR A 46 -4.18 -2.10 3.79
CA THR A 46 -3.91 -2.51 5.17
C THR A 46 -4.30 -1.42 6.17
N ALA A 47 -4.02 -0.16 5.85
CA ALA A 47 -4.42 0.99 6.66
C ALA A 47 -5.94 1.15 6.71
N ILE A 48 -6.62 1.03 5.56
CA ILE A 48 -8.09 1.06 5.47
C ILE A 48 -8.72 -0.05 6.32
N PHE A 49 -8.17 -1.28 6.24
CA PHE A 49 -8.65 -2.40 7.06
C PHE A 49 -8.47 -2.14 8.56
N THR A 50 -7.32 -1.58 8.95
CA THR A 50 -7.02 -1.27 10.35
C THR A 50 -7.93 -0.18 10.88
N GLU A 51 -8.20 0.86 10.09
CA GLU A 51 -9.13 1.93 10.43
C GLU A 51 -10.57 1.42 10.59
N ALA A 52 -11.00 0.52 9.70
CA ALA A 52 -12.28 -0.15 9.81
C ALA A 52 -12.37 -1.08 11.03
N PHE A 53 -11.30 -1.80 11.34
CA PHE A 53 -11.21 -2.64 12.53
C PHE A 53 -11.30 -1.81 13.82
N LEU A 54 -10.58 -0.68 13.91
CA LEU A 54 -10.68 0.25 15.03
C LEU A 54 -12.10 0.81 15.16
N SER A 55 -12.74 1.14 14.04
CA SER A 55 -14.14 1.59 14.01
C SER A 55 -15.13 0.53 14.47
N PHE A 56 -14.87 -0.74 14.16
CA PHE A 56 -15.66 -1.86 14.65
C PHE A 56 -15.52 -2.06 16.17
N VAL A 57 -14.32 -1.86 16.72
CA VAL A 57 -14.04 -1.95 18.17
C VAL A 57 -14.53 -0.71 18.94
N GLY A 58 -14.99 0.33 18.24
CA GLY A 58 -15.51 1.56 18.85
C GLY A 58 -14.46 2.66 19.08
N LEU A 59 -13.26 2.50 18.53
CA LEU A 59 -12.18 3.49 18.48
C LEU A 59 -12.11 4.22 17.13
N GLY A 60 -13.21 4.18 16.37
CA GLY A 60 -13.31 4.78 15.05
C GLY A 60 -13.39 6.29 15.07
N ILE A 61 -13.38 6.87 13.87
CA ILE A 61 -13.56 8.31 13.67
C ILE A 61 -14.97 8.69 14.16
N PRO A 62 -15.12 9.62 15.12
CA PRO A 62 -16.43 10.03 15.59
C PRO A 62 -17.18 10.80 14.49
N VAL A 63 -18.52 10.66 14.48
CA VAL A 63 -19.43 11.49 13.68
C VAL A 63 -19.04 12.98 13.86
N PRO A 64 -18.89 13.80 12.79
CA PRO A 64 -19.56 13.80 11.48
C PRO A 64 -18.75 13.26 10.29
N GLN A 65 -17.53 12.78 10.49
CA GLN A 65 -16.72 12.21 9.40
C GLN A 65 -16.98 10.71 9.30
N CYS A 66 -17.90 10.31 8.42
CA CYS A 66 -18.21 8.91 8.19
C CYS A 66 -17.10 8.25 7.36
N SER A 67 -16.46 7.23 7.91
CA SER A 67 -15.61 6.31 7.17
C SER A 67 -16.40 5.06 6.77
N LEU A 68 -15.93 4.32 5.77
CA LEU A 68 -16.54 3.04 5.38
C LEU A 68 -16.58 2.07 6.57
N GLY A 69 -15.55 2.10 7.42
CA GLY A 69 -15.45 1.30 8.63
C GLY A 69 -16.45 1.68 9.72
N SER A 70 -16.59 2.98 10.01
CA SER A 70 -17.58 3.46 10.97
C SER A 70 -19.00 3.16 10.51
N LEU A 71 -19.26 3.30 9.21
CA LEU A 71 -20.55 2.97 8.60
C LEU A 71 -20.92 1.49 8.80
N ILE A 72 -19.98 0.57 8.51
CA ILE A 72 -20.22 -0.87 8.71
C ILE A 72 -20.49 -1.18 10.19
N SER A 73 -19.75 -0.56 11.11
CA SER A 73 -19.91 -0.72 12.56
C SER A 73 -21.29 -0.25 13.05
N GLU A 74 -21.74 0.92 12.60
CA GLU A 74 -23.06 1.48 12.93
C GLU A 74 -24.18 0.58 12.40
N LEU A 75 -24.06 0.13 11.14
CA LEU A 75 -25.04 -0.75 10.53
C LEU A 75 -25.04 -2.16 11.13
N TYR A 76 -23.91 -2.63 11.66
CA TYR A 76 -23.84 -3.87 12.42
C TYR A 76 -24.67 -3.76 13.71
N ASN A 77 -24.62 -2.63 14.41
CA ASN A 77 -25.47 -2.39 15.58
C ASN A 77 -26.97 -2.27 15.21
N SER A 78 -27.29 -1.71 14.04
CA SER A 78 -28.67 -1.63 13.51
C SER A 78 -29.13 -2.85 12.71
N PHE A 79 -28.35 -3.94 12.70
CA PHE A 79 -28.63 -5.14 11.92
C PHE A 79 -29.97 -5.80 12.27
N THR A 80 -30.40 -5.69 13.53
CA THR A 80 -31.69 -6.21 14.02
C THR A 80 -32.90 -5.45 13.46
N THR A 81 -32.71 -4.19 13.03
CA THR A 81 -33.77 -3.34 12.46
C THR A 81 -33.80 -3.35 10.93
N HIS A 82 -32.65 -3.26 10.26
CA HIS A 82 -32.59 -3.15 8.79
C HIS A 82 -31.37 -3.91 8.22
N PRO A 83 -31.43 -5.25 8.12
CA PRO A 83 -30.28 -6.08 7.73
C PRO A 83 -29.83 -5.87 6.28
N TYR A 84 -30.67 -5.30 5.40
CA TYR A 84 -30.32 -5.04 4.01
C TYR A 84 -29.32 -3.89 3.83
N GLN A 85 -29.22 -2.98 4.81
CA GLN A 85 -28.40 -1.78 4.67
C GLN A 85 -26.90 -2.08 4.77
N ILE A 86 -26.50 -3.17 5.44
CA ILE A 86 -25.08 -3.51 5.67
C ILE A 86 -24.40 -4.11 4.44
N ILE A 87 -25.17 -4.70 3.52
CA ILE A 87 -24.64 -5.36 2.33
C ILE A 87 -23.95 -4.38 1.38
N PRO A 88 -24.54 -3.22 1.00
CA PRO A 88 -23.89 -2.24 0.14
C PRO A 88 -22.49 -1.79 0.61
N PRO A 89 -22.29 -1.31 1.85
CA PRO A 89 -20.97 -0.84 2.28
C PRO A 89 -19.95 -1.98 2.36
N MET A 90 -20.36 -3.20 2.71
CA MET A 90 -19.48 -4.38 2.71
C MET A 90 -18.98 -4.74 1.30
N VAL A 91 -19.87 -4.68 0.30
CA VAL A 91 -19.50 -4.94 -1.10
C VAL A 91 -18.57 -3.86 -1.63
N VAL A 92 -18.88 -2.59 -1.35
CA VAL A 92 -18.03 -1.45 -1.75
C VAL A 92 -16.65 -1.55 -1.14
N MET A 93 -16.56 -1.86 0.16
CA MET A 93 -15.28 -2.04 0.86
C MET A 93 -14.45 -3.17 0.25
N SER A 94 -15.07 -4.34 0.02
CA SER A 94 -14.41 -5.50 -0.59
C SER A 94 -13.89 -5.19 -1.99
N LEU A 95 -14.71 -4.52 -2.82
CA LEU A 95 -14.35 -4.14 -4.18
C LEU A 95 -13.21 -3.12 -4.19
N LEU A 96 -13.26 -2.13 -3.30
CA LEU A 96 -12.22 -1.10 -3.15
C LEU A 96 -10.90 -1.74 -2.73
N MET A 97 -10.90 -2.59 -1.70
CA MET A 97 -9.70 -3.31 -1.26
C MET A 97 -9.12 -4.19 -2.38
N MET A 98 -9.97 -4.87 -3.14
CA MET A 98 -9.55 -5.68 -4.28
C MET A 98 -8.94 -4.82 -5.39
N SER A 99 -9.56 -3.69 -5.74
CA SER A 99 -9.03 -2.76 -6.75
C SER A 99 -7.66 -2.21 -6.35
N PHE A 100 -7.47 -1.79 -5.09
CA PHE A 100 -6.17 -1.29 -4.64
C PHE A 100 -5.10 -2.38 -4.62
N ASN A 101 -5.44 -3.61 -4.21
CA ASN A 101 -4.49 -4.73 -4.26
C ASN A 101 -4.08 -5.04 -5.71
N LEU A 102 -5.04 -5.10 -6.64
CA LEU A 102 -4.75 -5.34 -8.06
C LEU A 102 -3.92 -4.21 -8.68
N VAL A 103 -4.20 -2.95 -8.32
CA VAL A 103 -3.40 -1.80 -8.76
C VAL A 103 -2.00 -1.86 -8.16
N ALA A 104 -1.85 -2.25 -6.89
CA ALA A 104 -0.54 -2.41 -6.26
C ALA A 104 0.29 -3.52 -6.92
N ASP A 105 -0.34 -4.65 -7.26
CA ASP A 105 0.28 -5.74 -8.01
C ASP A 105 0.65 -5.31 -9.44
N GLY A 106 -0.25 -4.64 -10.16
CA GLY A 106 0.03 -4.14 -11.51
C GLY A 106 1.12 -3.05 -11.52
N LEU A 107 1.13 -2.18 -10.52
CA LEU A 107 2.19 -1.18 -10.35
C LEU A 107 3.51 -1.85 -9.98
N ARG A 108 3.48 -2.92 -9.17
CA ARG A 108 4.64 -3.74 -8.87
C ARG A 108 5.21 -4.36 -10.13
N GLU A 109 4.38 -4.93 -10.98
CA GLU A 109 4.83 -5.54 -12.22
C GLU A 109 5.36 -4.49 -13.22
N ALA A 110 4.73 -3.31 -13.29
CA ALA A 110 5.20 -2.22 -14.13
C ALA A 110 6.52 -1.57 -13.64
N LEU A 111 6.73 -1.52 -12.32
CA LEU A 111 7.92 -0.92 -11.72
C LEU A 111 9.01 -1.93 -11.33
N ASP A 112 8.77 -3.24 -11.43
CA ASP A 112 9.80 -4.26 -11.23
C ASP A 112 10.79 -4.21 -12.41
N PRO A 113 12.02 -3.69 -12.22
CA PRO A 113 12.96 -3.46 -13.32
C PRO A 113 13.56 -4.76 -13.88
N LYS A 114 13.17 -5.93 -13.37
CA LYS A 114 13.77 -7.23 -13.70
C LYS A 114 13.48 -7.74 -15.10
N MET A 115 12.57 -7.14 -15.87
CA MET A 115 12.33 -7.54 -17.26
C MET A 115 13.31 -6.94 -18.28
N LYS A 116 14.31 -6.13 -17.86
CA LYS A 116 15.26 -5.52 -18.80
C LYS A 116 16.68 -6.13 -18.82
N SER A 117 16.89 -7.31 -18.21
CA SER A 117 18.20 -7.99 -18.26
C SER A 117 18.13 -9.51 -18.46
N MET A 118 17.32 -9.98 -19.42
CA MET A 118 17.57 -11.28 -20.05
C MET A 118 17.78 -11.09 -21.54
#